data_AF-A0AAN7ZY15-F1
#
_entry.id   AF-A0AAN7ZY15-F1
#
_cell.length_a   1.000
_cell.length_b   1.000
_cell.length_c   1.000
_cell.angle_alpha   90.00
_cell.angle_beta   90.00
_cell.angle_gamma   90.00
#
_symmetry.space_group_name_H-M   'P 1'
#
loop_
_entity.id
_entity.type
_entity.pdbx_description
1 polymer ?
#
loop_
_entity_poly.entity_id
_entity_poly.type
_entity_poly.pdbx_seq_one_letter_code
_entity_poly.pdbx_strand_id
1 'polypeptide(L)'
;MASLNYIEKWMVKCNNNIRTEYEICRKQLDTILDKVEAVENLDRLIKDGSEREENEPVDGTRLLIQLLECLTFFLCDTTILDEQKRRLELNLNKIWTYLDTKEVEETDIIINTMILHLKPHLLRIKNDKTIKQGNRNVGLNPKLGLFMEEDNLRNEWYQNNETRYIGLFYFILSKLQHKDISGNLSWIIPGILNFMDDTDHLEEIKLPSIQLFYQLLICFNKNNNTSSGSSSSSTCNNSNNKGLGRWIQVQDTGIFPLFEPILKNMLFFTPPSFKPEDTLRIWSTVFPTLIKLYQLQTNSYSPTKFDKYQYNSMLVQLANEVILQHSIPRCEGFKYEKLLLFAINQLITILRLLDAASLIIFQRIIYVIGETMVKDPFFTLFDSIVDKIIEFIKILIVELIPKERIEAHRYDIMGLIIMITIKCETEGKLGKDRLKCLHDLIRQMEVKSVNVSQIKDYLIKEDYHKDIIIKLFRYKDI
;
A
#
# COMPACT_ATOMS: atom_id res chain seq x y z
N MET A 1 -40.39 3.80 -4.74
CA MET A 1 -40.86 2.44 -4.38
C MET A 1 -40.11 1.29 -5.05
N ALA A 2 -40.10 1.10 -6.39
CA ALA A 2 -39.51 -0.10 -7.00
C ALA A 2 -37.98 -0.26 -6.78
N SER A 3 -37.22 0.85 -6.85
CA SER A 3 -35.77 0.84 -6.53
C SER A 3 -35.50 0.55 -5.06
N LEU A 4 -36.33 1.07 -4.16
CA LEU A 4 -36.19 0.92 -2.70
C LEU A 4 -36.49 -0.51 -2.25
N ASN A 5 -37.59 -1.10 -2.71
CA ASN A 5 -37.90 -2.51 -2.47
C ASN A 5 -36.83 -3.46 -3.03
N TYR A 6 -36.13 -3.06 -4.10
CA TYR A 6 -35.01 -3.83 -4.63
C TYR A 6 -33.76 -3.73 -3.73
N ILE A 7 -33.44 -2.53 -3.22
CA ILE A 7 -32.35 -2.31 -2.27
C ILE A 7 -32.63 -3.06 -0.96
N GLU A 8 -33.84 -2.97 -0.40
CA GLU A 8 -34.24 -3.71 0.81
C GLU A 8 -34.08 -5.22 0.63
N LYS A 9 -34.58 -5.78 -0.47
CA LYS A 9 -34.41 -7.21 -0.78
C LYS A 9 -32.94 -7.62 -0.94
N TRP A 10 -32.12 -6.74 -1.52
CA TRP A 10 -30.69 -6.97 -1.64
C TRP A 10 -29.99 -6.90 -0.28
N MET A 11 -30.32 -5.94 0.59
CA MET A 11 -29.78 -5.84 1.95
C MET A 11 -30.13 -7.07 2.79
N VAL A 12 -31.38 -7.56 2.71
CA VAL A 12 -31.79 -8.79 3.41
C VAL A 12 -30.96 -9.99 2.95
N LYS A 13 -30.68 -10.09 1.64
CA LYS A 13 -29.79 -11.12 1.10
C LYS A 13 -28.35 -10.98 1.60
N CYS A 14 -27.80 -9.78 1.56
CA CYS A 14 -26.48 -9.47 2.10
C CYS A 14 -26.39 -9.79 3.60
N ASN A 15 -27.42 -9.48 4.39
CA ASN A 15 -27.40 -9.71 5.83
C ASN A 15 -27.53 -11.17 6.23
N ASN A 16 -28.26 -11.97 5.45
CA ASN A 16 -28.57 -13.36 5.80
C ASN A 16 -27.52 -14.36 5.31
N ASN A 17 -26.88 -14.13 4.16
CA ASN A 17 -25.99 -15.15 3.58
C ASN A 17 -24.95 -14.60 2.58
N ILE A 18 -24.28 -13.49 2.93
CA ILE A 18 -23.37 -12.81 2.00
C ILE A 18 -22.28 -13.69 1.41
N ARG A 19 -21.85 -14.76 2.11
CA ARG A 19 -20.77 -15.63 1.62
C ARG A 19 -21.22 -16.60 0.53
N THR A 20 -22.42 -17.17 0.67
CA THR A 20 -22.99 -18.07 -0.35
C THR A 20 -23.58 -17.30 -1.51
N GLU A 21 -24.05 -16.08 -1.26
CA GLU A 21 -24.60 -15.18 -2.27
C GLU A 21 -23.60 -14.08 -2.71
N TYR A 22 -22.33 -14.17 -2.33
CA TYR A 22 -21.31 -13.14 -2.55
C TYR A 22 -21.22 -12.73 -4.02
N GLU A 23 -21.05 -13.72 -4.90
CA GLU A 23 -20.97 -13.51 -6.35
C GLU A 23 -22.26 -12.93 -6.94
N ILE A 24 -23.42 -13.25 -6.33
CA ILE A 24 -24.71 -12.70 -6.74
C ILE A 24 -24.79 -11.23 -6.33
N CYS A 25 -24.46 -10.92 -5.08
CA CYS A 25 -24.47 -9.56 -4.56
C CYS A 25 -23.45 -8.68 -5.28
N ARG A 26 -22.26 -9.21 -5.60
CA ARG A 26 -21.21 -8.54 -6.37
C ARG A 26 -21.66 -8.25 -7.81
N LYS A 27 -22.28 -9.21 -8.51
CA LYS A 27 -22.84 -8.99 -9.85
C LYS A 27 -23.97 -7.96 -9.86
N GLN A 28 -24.69 -7.82 -8.75
CA GLN A 28 -25.76 -6.84 -8.59
C GLN A 28 -25.26 -5.47 -8.13
N LEU A 29 -23.97 -5.34 -7.75
CA LEU A 29 -23.41 -4.12 -7.17
C LEU A 29 -23.60 -2.91 -8.09
N ASP A 30 -23.30 -3.03 -9.39
CA ASP A 30 -23.48 -1.91 -10.33
C ASP A 30 -24.94 -1.44 -10.39
N THR A 31 -25.88 -2.38 -10.45
CA THR A 31 -27.32 -2.06 -10.44
C THR A 31 -27.76 -1.42 -9.12
N ILE A 32 -27.14 -1.81 -7.99
CA ILE A 32 -27.41 -1.18 -6.70
C ILE A 32 -26.82 0.22 -6.64
N LEU A 33 -25.59 0.43 -7.12
CA LEU A 33 -24.96 1.74 -7.21
C LEU A 33 -25.77 2.70 -8.11
N ASP A 34 -26.21 2.23 -9.28
CA ASP A 34 -27.10 2.98 -10.17
C ASP A 34 -28.40 3.37 -9.47
N LYS A 35 -28.98 2.45 -8.69
CA LYS A 35 -30.23 2.70 -7.95
C LYS A 35 -30.03 3.66 -6.78
N VAL A 36 -28.90 3.59 -6.06
CA VAL A 36 -28.55 4.54 -5.00
C VAL A 36 -28.30 5.93 -5.60
N GLU A 37 -27.65 6.01 -6.76
CA GLU A 37 -27.44 7.27 -7.50
C GLU A 37 -28.76 7.88 -7.99
N ALA A 38 -29.71 7.03 -8.43
CA ALA A 38 -31.03 7.45 -8.91
C ALA A 38 -31.99 7.86 -7.79
N VAL A 39 -31.67 7.60 -6.52
CA VAL A 39 -32.43 8.15 -5.38
C VAL A 39 -32.00 9.60 -5.20
N GLU A 40 -32.60 10.49 -6.01
CA GLU A 40 -32.31 11.94 -6.06
C GLU A 40 -32.50 12.67 -4.71
N ASN A 41 -33.20 12.06 -3.75
CA ASN A 41 -33.28 12.51 -2.37
C ASN A 41 -33.33 11.30 -1.44
N LEU A 42 -32.26 11.07 -0.67
CA LEU A 42 -32.23 10.15 0.47
C LEU A 42 -33.36 10.44 1.49
N ASP A 43 -33.96 11.65 1.46
CA ASP A 43 -35.19 11.97 2.20
C ASP A 43 -36.37 11.04 1.90
N ARG A 44 -36.50 10.52 0.67
CA ARG A 44 -37.58 9.56 0.33
C ARG A 44 -37.33 8.18 0.94
N LEU A 45 -36.07 7.79 1.15
CA LEU A 45 -35.70 6.56 1.88
C LEU A 45 -36.17 6.62 3.35
N ILE A 46 -36.14 7.80 3.96
CA ILE A 46 -36.57 8.03 5.34
C ILE A 46 -38.09 8.26 5.44
N LYS A 47 -38.69 9.04 4.53
CA LYS A 47 -40.14 9.34 4.54
C LYS A 47 -41.01 8.13 4.17
N ASP A 48 -40.64 7.34 3.15
CA ASP A 48 -41.38 6.12 2.80
C ASP A 48 -41.26 5.03 3.90
N GLY A 49 -40.24 5.11 4.76
CA GLY A 49 -40.09 4.25 5.94
C GLY A 49 -40.97 4.66 7.12
N SER A 50 -41.26 5.97 7.26
CA SER A 50 -42.13 6.48 8.33
C SER A 50 -43.63 6.39 8.00
N GLU A 51 -44.00 6.25 6.72
CA GLU A 51 -45.40 6.12 6.28
C GLU A 51 -45.91 4.65 6.24
N ARG A 52 -45.08 3.65 6.60
CA ARG A 52 -45.56 2.28 6.79
C ARG A 52 -46.28 2.15 8.15
N GLU A 53 -47.53 2.58 8.20
CA GLU A 53 -48.49 2.18 9.23
C GLU A 53 -48.71 0.66 9.17
N GLU A 54 -48.21 -0.06 10.18
CA GLU A 54 -49.01 -0.94 11.06
C GLU A 54 -48.17 -1.93 11.88
N ASN A 55 -46.85 -2.05 11.69
CA ASN A 55 -45.99 -2.79 12.62
C ASN A 55 -44.58 -2.18 12.69
N GLU A 56 -44.32 -1.50 13.81
CA GLU A 56 -43.05 -0.86 14.24
C GLU A 56 -42.42 0.17 13.27
N PRO A 57 -42.25 1.45 13.68
CA PRO A 57 -41.58 2.44 12.85
C PRO A 57 -40.13 2.00 12.63
N VAL A 58 -39.79 1.62 11.40
CA VAL A 58 -38.41 1.37 11.01
C VAL A 58 -37.73 2.74 10.91
N ASP A 59 -36.97 3.09 11.95
CA ASP A 59 -36.14 4.29 11.98
C ASP A 59 -35.28 4.34 10.70
N GLY A 60 -35.54 5.34 9.84
CA GLY A 60 -34.83 5.50 8.57
C GLY A 60 -33.31 5.59 8.74
N THR A 61 -32.84 6.03 9.92
CA THR A 61 -31.43 6.03 10.31
C THR A 61 -30.88 4.59 10.39
N ARG A 62 -31.65 3.65 10.95
CA ARG A 62 -31.28 2.22 11.04
C ARG A 62 -31.15 1.59 9.65
N LEU A 63 -32.05 1.93 8.73
CA LEU A 63 -32.02 1.42 7.37
C LEU A 63 -30.81 1.95 6.59
N LEU A 64 -30.43 3.22 6.80
CA LEU A 64 -29.20 3.79 6.24
C LEU A 64 -27.94 3.16 6.84
N ILE A 65 -27.91 2.86 8.14
CA ILE A 65 -26.80 2.13 8.76
C ILE A 65 -26.65 0.73 8.16
N GLN A 66 -27.76 0.00 7.98
CA GLN A 66 -27.74 -1.32 7.33
C GLN A 66 -27.27 -1.26 5.87
N LEU A 67 -27.68 -0.22 5.13
CA LEU A 67 -27.21 0.01 3.77
C LEU A 67 -25.71 0.29 3.75
N LEU A 68 -25.22 1.13 4.67
CA LEU A 68 -23.79 1.39 4.84
C LEU A 68 -23.02 0.10 5.15
N GLU A 69 -23.52 -0.75 6.05
CA GLU A 69 -22.89 -2.04 6.36
C GLU A 69 -22.78 -2.94 5.13
N CYS A 70 -23.87 -3.06 4.36
CA CYS A 70 -23.88 -3.89 3.15
C CYS A 70 -22.95 -3.36 2.05
N LEU A 71 -22.87 -2.04 1.90
CA LEU A 71 -22.01 -1.40 0.89
C LEU A 71 -20.54 -1.39 1.32
N THR A 72 -20.26 -1.12 2.59
CA THR A 72 -18.89 -1.04 3.12
C THR A 72 -18.18 -2.38 3.08
N PHE A 73 -18.91 -3.49 3.13
CA PHE A 73 -18.38 -4.84 2.90
C PHE A 73 -17.48 -4.93 1.65
N PHE A 74 -17.88 -4.26 0.58
CA PHE A 74 -17.18 -4.27 -0.71
C PHE A 74 -16.00 -3.28 -0.77
N LEU A 75 -15.77 -2.43 0.23
CA LEU A 75 -14.68 -1.44 0.20
C LEU A 75 -13.28 -2.04 0.28
N CYS A 76 -13.13 -3.09 1.09
CA CYS A 76 -11.84 -3.77 1.31
C CYS A 76 -11.63 -4.96 0.37
N ASP A 77 -12.57 -5.19 -0.53
CA ASP A 77 -12.54 -6.28 -1.48
C ASP A 77 -11.53 -5.98 -2.61
N THR A 78 -10.50 -6.83 -2.71
CA THR A 78 -9.43 -6.68 -3.70
C THR A 78 -9.82 -7.16 -5.10
N THR A 79 -10.99 -7.79 -5.25
CA THR A 79 -11.45 -8.34 -6.52
C THR A 79 -12.30 -7.35 -7.33
N ILE A 80 -12.77 -6.27 -6.71
CA ILE A 80 -13.61 -5.26 -7.36
C ILE A 80 -12.77 -4.36 -8.26
N LEU A 81 -13.32 -3.97 -9.41
CA LEU A 81 -12.65 -3.08 -10.35
C LEU A 81 -12.49 -1.68 -9.76
N ASP A 82 -11.37 -1.00 -10.05
CA ASP A 82 -11.08 0.35 -9.52
C ASP A 82 -12.22 1.35 -9.76
N GLU A 83 -12.89 1.26 -10.91
CA GLU A 83 -14.02 2.13 -11.24
C GLU A 83 -15.24 1.88 -10.34
N GLN A 84 -15.57 0.61 -10.10
CA GLN A 84 -16.65 0.22 -9.19
C GLN A 84 -16.34 0.67 -7.75
N LYS A 85 -15.07 0.54 -7.32
CA LYS A 85 -14.62 1.01 -6.02
C LYS A 85 -14.78 2.52 -5.86
N ARG A 86 -14.41 3.31 -6.88
CA ARG A 86 -14.62 4.77 -6.89
C ARG A 86 -16.10 5.14 -6.78
N ARG A 87 -16.97 4.45 -7.52
CA ARG A 87 -18.43 4.67 -7.45
C ARG A 87 -19.00 4.30 -6.09
N LEU A 88 -18.53 3.19 -5.50
CA LEU A 88 -18.88 2.78 -4.15
C LEU A 88 -18.50 3.84 -3.12
N GLU A 89 -17.25 4.33 -3.15
CA GLU A 89 -16.78 5.41 -2.27
C GLU A 89 -17.59 6.69 -2.45
N LEU A 90 -17.91 7.07 -3.69
CA LEU A 90 -18.75 8.24 -3.99
C LEU A 90 -20.14 8.10 -3.35
N ASN A 91 -20.79 6.96 -3.52
CA ASN A 91 -22.14 6.74 -2.98
C ASN A 91 -22.15 6.64 -1.46
N LEU A 92 -21.14 6.00 -0.86
CA LEU A 92 -20.96 6.01 0.60
C LEU A 92 -20.72 7.42 1.13
N ASN A 93 -19.95 8.24 0.42
CA ASN A 93 -19.76 9.64 0.78
C ASN A 93 -21.06 10.46 0.67
N LYS A 94 -21.89 10.23 -0.35
CA LYS A 94 -23.21 10.87 -0.46
C LYS A 94 -24.12 10.50 0.71
N ILE A 95 -24.20 9.20 1.05
CA ILE A 95 -24.98 8.72 2.19
C ILE A 95 -24.44 9.35 3.49
N TRP A 96 -23.13 9.40 3.64
CA TRP A 96 -22.49 10.04 4.79
C TRP A 96 -22.80 11.54 4.88
N THR A 97 -22.61 12.30 3.80
CA THR A 97 -22.90 13.74 3.77
C THR A 97 -24.35 14.02 4.10
N TYR A 98 -25.27 13.18 3.64
CA TYR A 98 -26.67 13.30 4.02
C TYR A 98 -26.88 13.08 5.53
N LEU A 99 -26.25 12.07 6.14
CA LEU A 99 -26.27 11.86 7.59
C LEU A 99 -25.63 13.03 8.36
N ASP A 100 -24.58 13.64 7.80
CA ASP A 100 -23.81 14.75 8.38
C ASP A 100 -24.48 16.13 8.21
N THR A 101 -25.53 16.23 7.38
CA THR A 101 -26.32 17.48 7.22
C THR A 101 -27.34 17.69 8.34
N LYS A 102 -27.58 16.67 9.17
CA LYS A 102 -28.25 16.84 10.46
C LYS A 102 -27.19 17.28 11.48
N GLU A 103 -27.55 18.11 12.47
CA GLU A 103 -26.63 18.86 13.34
C GLU A 103 -25.39 18.07 13.82
N VAL A 104 -24.24 18.76 14.00
CA VAL A 104 -22.91 18.16 14.33
C VAL A 104 -22.94 17.17 15.51
N GLU A 105 -23.86 17.35 16.47
CA GLU A 105 -24.06 16.43 17.60
C GLU A 105 -24.61 15.06 17.17
N GLU A 106 -25.40 14.99 16.09
CA GLU A 106 -25.93 13.74 15.53
C GLU A 106 -24.84 12.92 14.81
N THR A 107 -23.86 13.56 14.16
CA THR A 107 -22.76 12.84 13.49
C THR A 107 -21.91 12.04 14.47
N ASP A 108 -21.54 12.62 15.62
CA ASP A 108 -20.79 11.93 16.66
C ASP A 108 -21.61 10.77 17.26
N ILE A 109 -22.94 10.93 17.39
CA ILE A 109 -23.85 9.88 17.84
C ILE A 109 -23.87 8.73 16.83
N ILE A 110 -23.92 9.01 15.52
CA ILE A 110 -23.93 8.00 14.47
C ILE A 110 -22.62 7.20 14.46
N ILE A 111 -21.46 7.88 14.51
CA ILE A 111 -20.16 7.21 14.59
C ILE A 111 -20.07 6.34 15.84
N ASN A 112 -20.46 6.88 17.00
CA ASN A 112 -20.42 6.12 18.25
C ASN A 112 -21.37 4.92 18.22
N THR A 113 -22.53 5.05 17.58
CA THR A 113 -23.48 3.94 17.38
C THR A 113 -22.87 2.85 16.49
N MET A 114 -22.22 3.24 15.39
CA MET A 114 -21.50 2.30 14.53
C MET A 114 -20.31 1.63 15.25
N ILE A 115 -19.59 2.37 16.10
CA ILE A 115 -18.51 1.80 16.93
C ILE A 115 -19.06 0.80 17.94
N LEU A 116 -20.17 1.11 18.59
CA LEU A 116 -20.85 0.21 19.52
C LEU A 116 -21.37 -1.05 18.81
N HIS A 117 -21.82 -0.92 17.57
CA HIS A 117 -22.21 -2.05 16.74
C HIS A 117 -21.00 -2.88 16.27
N LEU A 118 -19.89 -2.25 15.87
CA LEU A 118 -18.70 -2.96 15.38
C LEU A 118 -17.96 -3.72 16.48
N LYS A 119 -17.78 -3.12 17.66
CA LYS A 119 -16.91 -3.64 18.73
C LYS A 119 -17.18 -5.10 19.17
N PRO A 120 -18.43 -5.57 19.27
CA PRO A 120 -18.76 -6.97 19.56
C PRO A 120 -18.32 -7.94 18.46
N HIS A 121 -18.33 -7.50 17.20
CA HIS A 121 -18.01 -8.30 16.02
C HIS A 121 -16.51 -8.31 15.69
N LEU A 122 -15.68 -7.56 16.42
CA LEU A 122 -14.23 -7.64 16.26
C LEU A 122 -13.68 -8.92 16.88
N LEU A 123 -12.76 -9.58 16.19
CA LEU A 123 -12.04 -10.73 16.71
C LEU A 123 -11.28 -10.31 17.98
N ARG A 124 -11.62 -10.93 19.13
CA ARG A 124 -10.99 -10.67 20.43
C ARG A 124 -10.30 -11.92 20.94
N ILE A 125 -9.04 -12.09 20.56
CA ILE A 125 -8.20 -13.15 21.13
C ILE A 125 -7.75 -12.67 22.51
N LYS A 126 -8.21 -13.35 23.57
CA LYS A 126 -7.88 -12.99 24.95
C LYS A 126 -6.43 -13.35 25.27
N ASN A 127 -5.55 -12.36 25.30
CA ASN A 127 -4.18 -12.49 25.79
C ASN A 127 -4.09 -12.52 27.34
N ASP A 128 -5.00 -13.22 28.02
CA ASP A 128 -5.03 -13.29 29.50
C ASP A 128 -3.79 -14.00 30.09
N LYS A 129 -2.99 -14.68 29.27
CA LYS A 129 -1.81 -15.44 29.70
C LYS A 129 -0.51 -14.62 29.61
N THR A 130 -0.42 -13.61 28.75
CA THR A 130 0.80 -12.80 28.57
C THR A 130 0.97 -11.76 29.69
N ILE A 131 -0.11 -11.22 30.23
CA ILE A 131 -0.08 -10.26 31.35
C ILE A 131 0.36 -10.95 32.67
N LYS A 132 0.11 -12.26 32.83
CA LYS A 132 0.56 -13.03 34.01
C LYS A 132 2.02 -13.50 33.94
N GLN A 133 2.69 -13.41 32.78
CA GLN A 133 4.07 -13.83 32.61
C GLN A 133 5.11 -12.72 32.84
N GLY A 134 4.69 -11.46 32.98
CA GLY A 134 5.58 -10.32 33.24
C GLY A 134 6.30 -10.31 34.59
N ASN A 135 6.33 -11.42 35.35
CA ASN A 135 6.98 -11.41 36.67
C ASN A 135 7.64 -12.72 37.14
N ARG A 136 7.89 -13.71 36.27
CA ARG A 136 8.71 -14.87 36.67
C ARG A 136 9.67 -15.30 35.57
N ASN A 137 10.96 -15.15 35.86
CA ASN A 137 12.05 -15.89 35.20
C ASN A 137 11.67 -17.37 35.09
N VAL A 138 11.25 -17.82 33.92
CA VAL A 138 11.08 -19.24 33.60
C VAL A 138 11.64 -19.43 32.20
N GLY A 139 12.61 -20.33 32.11
CA GLY A 139 13.35 -20.64 30.90
C GLY A 139 12.49 -21.06 29.72
N LEU A 140 13.16 -21.14 28.57
CA LEU A 140 12.63 -21.57 27.27
C LEU A 140 11.90 -22.92 27.42
N ASN A 141 10.59 -22.86 27.58
CA ASN A 141 9.72 -24.00 27.41
C ASN A 141 8.61 -23.57 26.44
N PRO A 142 8.90 -23.51 25.13
CA PRO A 142 7.87 -23.22 24.15
C PRO A 142 6.90 -24.39 24.18
N LYS A 143 5.72 -24.20 24.80
CA LYS A 143 4.60 -25.10 24.58
C LYS A 143 4.14 -24.92 23.13
N LEU A 144 4.77 -25.66 22.22
CA LEU A 144 4.16 -26.03 20.94
C LEU A 144 2.76 -26.58 21.27
N GLY A 145 1.70 -25.86 20.89
CA GLY A 145 0.33 -26.35 21.02
C GLY A 145 -0.71 -25.40 21.63
N LEU A 146 -0.47 -24.08 21.72
CA LEU A 146 -1.48 -23.12 22.20
C LEU A 146 -2.45 -22.59 21.13
N PHE A 147 -2.31 -22.98 19.87
CA PHE A 147 -3.10 -22.42 18.78
C PHE A 147 -4.53 -22.98 18.65
N MET A 148 -4.83 -24.16 19.18
CA MET A 148 -6.12 -24.81 18.89
C MET A 148 -7.35 -24.03 19.39
N GLU A 149 -7.28 -23.38 20.56
CA GLU A 149 -8.39 -22.57 21.10
C GLU A 149 -8.54 -21.23 20.34
N GLU A 150 -7.43 -20.60 19.97
CA GLU A 150 -7.43 -19.34 19.23
C GLU A 150 -7.87 -19.55 17.77
N ASP A 151 -7.40 -20.63 17.15
CA ASP A 151 -7.81 -21.07 15.82
C ASP A 151 -9.29 -21.45 15.81
N ASN A 152 -9.80 -22.09 16.87
CA ASN A 152 -11.24 -22.37 16.99
C ASN A 152 -12.07 -21.08 17.08
N LEU A 153 -11.62 -20.08 17.84
CA LEU A 153 -12.29 -18.76 17.89
C LEU A 153 -12.24 -18.04 16.54
N ARG A 154 -11.11 -18.09 15.83
CA ARG A 154 -10.98 -17.55 14.46
C ARG A 154 -11.93 -18.26 13.51
N ASN A 155 -11.96 -19.59 13.56
CA ASN A 155 -12.84 -20.40 12.73
C ASN A 155 -14.32 -20.10 13.04
N GLU A 156 -14.72 -20.01 14.30
CA GLU A 156 -16.09 -19.66 14.68
C GLU A 156 -16.47 -18.26 14.19
N TRP A 157 -15.61 -17.27 14.41
CA TRP A 157 -15.77 -15.91 13.91
C TRP A 157 -15.94 -15.89 12.38
N TYR A 158 -15.12 -16.68 11.69
CA TYR A 158 -15.19 -16.83 10.24
C TYR A 158 -16.46 -17.54 9.76
N GLN A 159 -16.90 -18.60 10.45
CA GLN A 159 -18.16 -19.29 10.15
C GLN A 159 -19.39 -18.41 10.38
N ASN A 160 -19.32 -17.50 11.36
CA ASN A 160 -20.36 -16.52 11.64
C ASN A 160 -20.38 -15.34 10.65
N ASN A 161 -19.53 -15.39 9.60
CA ASN A 161 -19.48 -14.38 8.53
C ASN A 161 -19.16 -12.96 9.06
N GLU A 162 -18.36 -12.90 10.12
CA GLU A 162 -17.99 -11.66 10.80
C GLU A 162 -16.92 -10.85 10.02
N THR A 163 -16.31 -11.46 8.99
CA THR A 163 -15.42 -10.79 8.03
C THR A 163 -16.07 -9.57 7.40
N ARG A 164 -17.40 -9.54 7.30
CA ARG A 164 -18.12 -8.43 6.71
C ARG A 164 -17.91 -7.09 7.41
N TYR A 165 -17.61 -7.14 8.71
CA TYR A 165 -17.43 -5.96 9.54
C TYR A 165 -16.05 -5.30 9.37
N ILE A 166 -15.12 -5.92 8.64
CA ILE A 166 -13.84 -5.30 8.27
C ILE A 166 -14.10 -4.05 7.40
N GLY A 167 -15.05 -4.12 6.47
CA GLY A 167 -15.45 -2.99 5.65
C GLY A 167 -16.06 -1.84 6.45
N LEU A 168 -16.93 -2.17 7.41
CA LEU A 168 -17.49 -1.18 8.34
C LEU A 168 -16.39 -0.53 9.19
N PHE A 169 -15.42 -1.31 9.65
CA PHE A 169 -14.26 -0.79 10.39
C PHE A 169 -13.47 0.22 9.54
N TYR A 170 -13.22 -0.10 8.26
CA TYR A 170 -12.55 0.81 7.34
C TYR A 170 -13.32 2.12 7.18
N PHE A 171 -14.64 2.03 7.01
CA PHE A 171 -15.50 3.19 6.87
C PHE A 171 -15.49 4.07 8.12
N ILE A 172 -15.64 3.48 9.32
CA ILE A 172 -15.57 4.22 10.58
C ILE A 172 -14.23 4.95 10.70
N LEU A 173 -13.10 4.29 10.41
CA LEU A 173 -11.79 4.93 10.42
C LEU A 173 -11.70 6.11 9.45
N SER A 174 -12.34 6.01 8.27
CA SER A 174 -12.35 7.09 7.28
C SER A 174 -13.11 8.35 7.71
N LYS A 175 -14.08 8.20 8.62
CA LYS A 175 -14.97 9.26 9.12
C LYS A 175 -14.65 9.73 10.53
N LEU A 176 -13.83 8.99 11.28
CA LEU A 176 -13.47 9.33 12.64
C LEU A 176 -12.84 10.73 12.71
N GLN A 177 -13.39 11.58 13.56
CA GLN A 177 -12.84 12.92 13.76
C GLN A 177 -11.51 12.87 14.50
N HIS A 178 -10.70 13.90 14.30
CA HIS A 178 -9.36 14.06 14.88
C HIS A 178 -9.33 13.89 16.41
N LYS A 179 -10.36 14.39 17.10
CA LYS A 179 -10.48 14.35 18.56
C LYS A 179 -10.71 12.94 19.11
N ASP A 180 -11.28 12.04 18.30
CA ASP A 180 -11.74 10.73 18.74
C ASP A 180 -10.73 9.61 18.46
N ILE A 181 -9.69 9.86 17.66
CA ILE A 181 -8.68 8.84 17.31
C ILE A 181 -8.00 8.29 18.57
N SER A 182 -7.46 9.17 19.42
CA SER A 182 -6.71 8.77 20.63
C SER A 182 -7.56 7.95 21.60
N GLY A 183 -8.82 8.34 21.80
CA GLY A 183 -9.77 7.62 22.65
C GLY A 183 -10.17 6.24 22.12
N ASN A 184 -10.00 6.00 20.83
CA ASN A 184 -10.37 4.75 20.16
C ASN A 184 -9.17 3.83 19.84
N LEU A 185 -7.92 4.28 20.02
CA LEU A 185 -6.72 3.45 19.74
C LEU A 185 -6.70 2.10 20.48
N SER A 186 -7.26 2.06 21.69
CA SER A 186 -7.27 0.88 22.56
C SER A 186 -8.01 -0.33 21.97
N TRP A 187 -8.97 -0.12 21.08
CA TRP A 187 -9.67 -1.20 20.38
C TRP A 187 -9.27 -1.27 18.90
N ILE A 188 -8.88 -0.13 18.29
CA ILE A 188 -8.45 -0.09 16.88
C ILE A 188 -7.19 -0.94 16.69
N ILE A 189 -6.15 -0.72 17.51
CA ILE A 189 -4.86 -1.40 17.33
C ILE A 189 -5.00 -2.91 17.53
N PRO A 190 -5.58 -3.42 18.63
CA PRO A 190 -5.76 -4.86 18.80
C PRO A 190 -6.67 -5.48 17.74
N GLY A 191 -7.70 -4.76 17.28
CA GLY A 191 -8.58 -5.23 16.21
C GLY A 191 -7.82 -5.48 14.90
N ILE A 192 -7.00 -4.51 14.48
CA ILE A 192 -6.18 -4.65 13.27
C ILE A 192 -5.14 -5.76 13.44
N LEU A 193 -4.45 -5.84 14.58
CA LEU A 193 -3.43 -6.86 14.84
C LEU A 193 -4.03 -8.27 14.80
N ASN A 194 -5.18 -8.49 15.43
CA ASN A 194 -5.83 -9.82 15.42
C ASN A 194 -6.14 -10.30 13.99
N PHE A 195 -6.51 -9.37 13.10
CA PHE A 195 -6.70 -9.68 11.67
C PHE A 195 -5.38 -9.87 10.92
N MET A 196 -4.33 -9.11 11.23
CA MET A 196 -3.00 -9.25 10.59
C MET A 196 -2.29 -10.55 10.98
N ASP A 197 -2.52 -11.04 12.19
CA ASP A 197 -1.98 -12.31 12.71
C ASP A 197 -2.64 -13.54 12.06
N ASP A 198 -3.67 -13.35 11.23
CA ASP A 198 -4.31 -14.46 10.51
C ASP A 198 -3.34 -15.14 9.53
N THR A 199 -3.29 -16.46 9.57
CA THR A 199 -2.38 -17.29 8.75
C THR A 199 -3.07 -17.92 7.55
N ASP A 200 -4.40 -18.08 7.60
CA ASP A 200 -5.13 -18.99 6.72
C ASP A 200 -5.89 -18.24 5.63
N HIS A 201 -6.33 -17.00 5.91
CA HIS A 201 -7.17 -16.20 5.02
C HIS A 201 -6.46 -14.92 4.57
N LEU A 202 -5.49 -15.08 3.66
CA LEU A 202 -4.70 -13.98 3.11
C LEU A 202 -5.58 -12.89 2.46
N GLU A 203 -6.49 -13.27 1.57
CA GLU A 203 -7.25 -12.32 0.75
C GLU A 203 -8.42 -11.68 1.50
N GLU A 204 -9.12 -12.44 2.33
CA GLU A 204 -10.38 -12.01 2.97
C GLU A 204 -10.16 -11.28 4.29
N ILE A 205 -9.04 -11.52 4.97
CA ILE A 205 -8.77 -10.98 6.31
C ILE A 205 -7.45 -10.21 6.34
N LYS A 206 -6.34 -10.86 5.96
CA LYS A 206 -5.01 -10.30 6.18
C LYS A 206 -4.73 -9.07 5.30
N LEU A 207 -5.00 -9.12 3.99
CA LEU A 207 -4.81 -7.96 3.11
C LEU A 207 -5.75 -6.79 3.46
N PRO A 208 -7.06 -7.01 3.70
CA PRO A 208 -7.95 -5.97 4.23
C PRO A 208 -7.46 -5.32 5.52
N SER A 209 -6.85 -6.09 6.43
CA SER A 209 -6.31 -5.54 7.67
C SER A 209 -5.12 -4.60 7.45
N ILE A 210 -4.29 -4.83 6.42
CA ILE A 210 -3.23 -3.89 6.04
C ILE A 210 -3.85 -2.60 5.47
N GLN A 211 -4.95 -2.70 4.72
CA GLN A 211 -5.69 -1.53 4.24
C GLN A 211 -6.31 -0.72 5.40
N LEU A 212 -6.86 -1.40 6.41
CA LEU A 212 -7.31 -0.77 7.65
C LEU A 212 -6.16 -0.02 8.33
N PHE A 213 -4.99 -0.65 8.43
CA PHE A 213 -3.81 -0.02 9.00
C PHE A 213 -3.37 1.20 8.20
N TYR A 214 -3.33 1.10 6.87
CA TYR A 214 -3.03 2.24 6.00
C TYR A 214 -4.01 3.41 6.21
N GLN A 215 -5.30 3.10 6.35
CA GLN A 215 -6.33 4.11 6.62
C GLN A 215 -6.11 4.79 7.98
N LEU A 216 -5.76 4.01 9.01
CA LEU A 216 -5.37 4.57 10.31
C LEU A 216 -4.18 5.53 10.17
N LEU A 217 -3.15 5.16 9.39
CA LEU A 217 -2.00 6.03 9.12
C LEU A 217 -2.41 7.32 8.37
N ILE A 218 -3.37 7.26 7.44
CA ILE A 218 -3.92 8.46 6.80
C ILE A 218 -4.57 9.38 7.84
N CYS A 219 -5.29 8.82 8.81
CA CYS A 219 -5.90 9.59 9.89
C CYS A 219 -4.86 10.32 10.75
N PHE A 220 -3.67 9.73 10.97
CA PHE A 220 -2.54 10.43 11.58
C PHE A 220 -1.97 11.54 10.67
N ASN A 221 -2.00 11.36 9.35
CA ASN A 221 -1.39 12.30 8.42
C ASN A 221 -2.20 13.57 8.13
N LYS A 222 -3.54 13.48 8.06
CA LYS A 222 -4.42 14.64 7.80
C LYS A 222 -4.13 15.81 8.76
N ASN A 223 -3.57 15.51 9.92
CA ASN A 223 -3.43 16.39 11.06
C ASN A 223 -2.10 17.19 11.05
N ASN A 224 -1.07 16.65 10.40
CA ASN A 224 0.22 17.33 10.26
C ASN A 224 0.14 18.55 9.32
N ASN A 225 -0.76 18.53 8.35
CA ASN A 225 -0.88 19.57 7.33
C ASN A 225 -1.85 20.70 7.72
N THR A 226 -2.84 20.45 8.59
CA THR A 226 -3.78 21.48 9.06
C THR A 226 -3.17 22.37 10.15
N SER A 227 -2.12 21.91 10.82
CA SER A 227 -1.42 22.66 11.87
C SER A 227 -0.46 23.74 11.35
N SER A 228 -0.30 23.86 10.03
CA SER A 228 0.68 24.76 9.39
C SER A 228 0.07 25.85 8.49
N GLY A 229 -1.26 25.97 8.40
CA GLY A 229 -1.92 26.76 7.35
C GLY A 229 -3.05 27.72 7.74
N SER A 230 -3.35 27.94 9.02
CA SER A 230 -4.44 28.86 9.40
C SER A 230 -4.12 29.69 10.66
N SER A 231 -3.11 30.54 10.53
CA SER A 231 -3.02 31.80 11.27
C SER A 231 -3.91 32.84 10.56
N SER A 232 -5.22 32.76 10.77
CA SER A 232 -6.11 33.90 10.56
C SER A 232 -7.05 34.04 11.76
N SER A 233 -6.73 35.07 12.57
CA SER A 233 -7.61 35.84 13.44
C SER A 233 -8.65 35.10 14.29
N SER A 234 -8.29 34.81 15.53
CA SER A 234 -9.17 35.07 16.66
C SER A 234 -8.35 35.42 17.89
N THR A 235 -8.18 36.72 18.11
CA THR A 235 -7.64 37.30 19.32
C THR A 235 -8.59 37.02 20.48
N CYS A 236 -8.29 36.02 21.30
CA CYS A 236 -8.81 35.94 22.65
C CYS A 236 -7.70 35.49 23.59
N ASN A 237 -7.08 36.50 24.20
CA ASN A 237 -6.26 36.37 25.40
C ASN A 237 -7.10 35.71 26.49
N ASN A 238 -6.78 34.46 26.83
CA ASN A 238 -6.88 33.99 28.20
C ASN A 238 -5.78 32.96 28.44
N SER A 239 -4.70 33.46 29.06
CA SER A 239 -3.71 32.68 29.76
C SER A 239 -4.42 31.82 30.82
N ASN A 240 -4.64 30.54 30.53
CA ASN A 240 -4.64 29.42 31.49
C ASN A 240 -4.89 28.02 30.88
N ASN A 241 -5.08 27.86 29.56
CA ASN A 241 -5.10 26.54 28.92
C ASN A 241 -3.71 26.10 28.42
N LYS A 242 -2.77 25.82 29.34
CA LYS A 242 -1.46 25.21 29.04
C LYS A 242 -1.50 23.68 28.85
N GLY A 243 -2.60 23.12 28.33
CA GLY A 243 -2.83 21.66 28.34
C GLY A 243 -3.35 21.00 27.06
N LEU A 244 -3.73 21.74 26.00
CA LEU A 244 -4.49 21.16 24.89
C LEU A 244 -3.79 21.10 23.52
N GLY A 245 -2.45 21.20 23.47
CA GLY A 245 -1.74 21.51 22.22
C GLY A 245 -0.78 20.47 21.66
N ARG A 246 -0.63 19.27 22.26
CA ARG A 246 0.24 18.22 21.71
C ARG A 246 -0.57 16.98 21.40
N TRP A 247 -0.95 16.86 20.13
CA TRP A 247 -1.65 15.68 19.63
C TRP A 247 -0.71 14.47 19.60
N ILE A 248 -1.27 13.26 19.74
CA ILE A 248 -0.50 12.02 19.82
C ILE A 248 0.10 11.70 18.45
N GLN A 249 1.43 11.73 18.34
CA GLN A 249 2.12 11.36 17.10
C GLN A 249 2.29 9.84 17.05
N VAL A 250 2.44 9.27 15.85
CA VAL A 250 2.72 7.82 15.70
C VAL A 250 3.92 7.40 16.55
N GLN A 251 4.93 8.27 16.66
CA GLN A 251 6.10 8.10 17.53
C GLN A 251 5.76 7.81 19.00
N ASP A 252 4.68 8.41 19.50
CA ASP A 252 4.25 8.34 20.89
C ASP A 252 3.32 7.14 21.17
N THR A 253 2.85 6.45 20.12
CA THR A 253 1.82 5.40 20.24
C THR A 253 2.37 3.98 20.40
N GLY A 254 3.64 3.73 20.09
CA GLY A 254 4.19 2.38 20.00
C GLY A 254 3.71 1.56 18.79
N ILE A 255 2.97 2.17 17.85
CA ILE A 255 2.51 1.52 16.61
C ILE A 255 3.70 1.02 15.77
N PHE A 256 4.74 1.83 15.60
CA PHE A 256 5.87 1.48 14.74
C PHE A 256 6.54 0.13 15.08
N PRO A 257 7.03 -0.12 16.31
CA PRO A 257 7.69 -1.38 16.63
C PRO A 257 6.76 -2.61 16.59
N LEU A 258 5.45 -2.42 16.62
CA LEU A 258 4.48 -3.51 16.50
C LEU A 258 4.25 -3.90 15.03
N PHE A 259 3.99 -2.92 14.17
CA PHE A 259 3.56 -3.19 12.79
C PHE A 259 4.70 -3.32 11.79
N GLU A 260 5.83 -2.63 12.01
CA GLU A 260 6.96 -2.65 11.07
C GLU A 260 7.51 -4.06 10.82
N PRO A 261 7.75 -4.91 11.84
CA PRO A 261 8.26 -6.26 11.62
C PRO A 261 7.26 -7.14 10.88
N ILE A 262 5.96 -7.00 11.19
CA ILE A 262 4.89 -7.78 10.54
C ILE A 262 4.82 -7.44 9.05
N LEU A 263 4.79 -6.15 8.72
CA LEU A 263 4.76 -5.67 7.33
C LEU A 263 6.03 -6.10 6.57
N LYS A 264 7.21 -5.94 7.17
CA LYS A 264 8.47 -6.40 6.56
C LYS A 264 8.43 -7.89 6.27
N ASN A 265 8.00 -8.71 7.23
CA ASN A 265 7.93 -10.17 7.07
C ASN A 265 7.04 -10.58 5.89
N MET A 266 5.92 -9.89 5.67
CA MET A 266 5.02 -10.17 4.54
C MET A 266 5.65 -9.89 3.19
N LEU A 267 6.64 -8.98 3.08
CA LEU A 267 7.35 -8.74 1.82
C LEU A 267 8.23 -9.92 1.41
N PHE A 268 8.54 -10.84 2.33
CA PHE A 268 9.30 -12.06 2.03
C PHE A 268 8.45 -13.20 1.45
N PHE A 269 7.11 -13.02 1.39
CA PHE A 269 6.19 -13.99 0.77
C PHE A 269 6.38 -14.01 -0.74
N THR A 270 7.23 -14.91 -1.22
CA THR A 270 7.68 -14.98 -2.61
C THR A 270 7.49 -16.38 -3.18
N PRO A 271 7.39 -16.52 -4.52
CA PRO A 271 7.42 -17.82 -5.17
C PRO A 271 8.73 -18.58 -4.86
N PRO A 272 8.70 -19.93 -4.85
CA PRO A 272 7.58 -20.81 -5.18
C PRO A 272 6.61 -21.06 -4.02
N SER A 273 6.90 -20.57 -2.80
CA SER A 273 6.08 -20.85 -1.62
C SER A 273 4.69 -20.20 -1.68
N PHE A 274 4.56 -19.09 -2.41
CA PHE A 274 3.31 -18.38 -2.64
C PHE A 274 3.04 -18.23 -4.14
N LYS A 275 1.77 -18.11 -4.52
CA LYS A 275 1.39 -17.83 -5.91
C LYS A 275 1.86 -16.42 -6.29
N PRO A 276 2.33 -16.20 -7.54
CA PRO A 276 2.82 -14.90 -7.98
C PRO A 276 1.77 -13.78 -7.86
N GLU A 277 0.50 -14.10 -8.10
CA GLU A 277 -0.62 -13.18 -7.99
C GLU A 277 -0.81 -12.71 -6.53
N ASP A 278 -0.71 -13.63 -5.59
CA ASP A 278 -0.83 -13.37 -4.15
C ASP A 278 0.33 -12.50 -3.68
N THR A 279 1.57 -12.84 -4.08
CA THR A 279 2.76 -12.01 -3.79
C THR A 279 2.59 -10.60 -4.34
N LEU A 280 2.07 -10.43 -5.56
CA LEU A 280 1.87 -9.11 -6.14
C LEU A 280 0.84 -8.30 -5.35
N ARG A 281 -0.27 -8.93 -4.94
CA ARG A 281 -1.30 -8.31 -4.09
C ARG A 281 -0.73 -7.88 -2.74
N ILE A 282 0.04 -8.76 -2.09
CA ILE A 282 0.74 -8.44 -0.83
C ILE A 282 1.65 -7.24 -1.02
N TRP A 283 2.56 -7.29 -2.00
CA TRP A 283 3.51 -6.21 -2.24
C TRP A 283 2.81 -4.89 -2.57
N SER A 284 1.76 -4.91 -3.40
CA SER A 284 0.99 -3.71 -3.75
C SER A 284 0.32 -3.02 -2.56
N THR A 285 -0.01 -3.78 -1.51
CA THR A 285 -0.67 -3.26 -0.30
C THR A 285 0.36 -2.88 0.77
N VAL A 286 1.39 -3.71 0.95
CA VAL A 286 2.37 -3.58 2.04
C VAL A 286 3.39 -2.47 1.77
N PHE A 287 3.92 -2.34 0.55
CA PHE A 287 4.94 -1.33 0.24
C PHE A 287 4.46 0.11 0.54
N PRO A 288 3.30 0.56 0.03
CA PRO A 288 2.78 1.89 0.32
C PRO A 288 2.54 2.11 1.81
N THR A 289 2.05 1.08 2.50
CA THR A 289 1.74 1.12 3.92
C THR A 289 3.00 1.28 4.77
N LEU A 290 4.04 0.52 4.45
CA LEU A 290 5.32 0.58 5.16
C LEU A 290 6.03 1.93 4.91
N ILE A 291 6.04 2.43 3.67
CA ILE A 291 6.59 3.76 3.36
C ILE A 291 5.84 4.84 4.14
N LYS A 292 4.52 4.76 4.23
CA LYS A 292 3.70 5.71 4.99
C LYS A 292 3.99 5.65 6.49
N LEU A 293 4.15 4.45 7.04
CA LEU A 293 4.53 4.25 8.44
C LEU A 293 5.89 4.91 8.73
N TYR A 294 6.88 4.74 7.85
CA TYR A 294 8.19 5.38 7.99
C TYR A 294 8.08 6.91 7.97
N GLN A 295 7.30 7.48 7.05
CA GLN A 295 7.10 8.93 6.96
C GLN A 295 6.51 9.52 8.24
N LEU A 296 5.54 8.83 8.84
CA LEU A 296 4.89 9.27 10.08
C LEU A 296 5.79 9.05 11.30
N GLN A 297 6.56 7.96 11.33
CA GLN A 297 7.49 7.70 12.42
C GLN A 297 8.62 8.73 12.48
N THR A 298 9.04 9.31 11.36
CA THR A 298 10.15 10.27 11.33
C THR A 298 9.68 11.71 11.11
N ASN A 299 8.40 12.02 11.34
CA ASN A 299 7.82 13.36 11.12
C ASN A 299 8.31 14.00 9.81
N SER A 300 8.29 13.24 8.71
CA SER A 300 8.94 13.60 7.43
C SER A 300 8.42 14.89 6.79
N TYR A 301 7.33 15.46 7.31
CA TYR A 301 6.72 16.72 6.85
C TYR A 301 7.41 17.97 7.41
N SER A 302 8.14 17.87 8.52
CA SER A 302 9.02 18.92 9.05
C SER A 302 10.22 18.28 9.76
N PRO A 303 11.10 17.58 9.02
CA PRO A 303 12.10 16.73 9.62
C PRO A 303 13.25 17.56 10.20
N THR A 304 13.70 17.21 11.40
CA THR A 304 15.05 17.60 11.82
C THR A 304 16.07 16.86 10.95
N LYS A 305 17.33 17.32 10.94
CA LYS A 305 18.41 16.62 10.22
C LYS A 305 18.53 15.15 10.67
N PHE A 306 18.28 14.87 11.94
CA PHE A 306 18.32 13.53 12.51
C PHE A 306 17.16 12.67 12.01
N ASP A 307 15.94 13.21 11.96
CA ASP A 307 14.77 12.47 11.48
C ASP A 307 14.88 12.11 9.99
N LYS A 308 15.40 13.04 9.18
CA LYS A 308 15.69 12.77 7.76
C LYS A 308 16.72 11.65 7.60
N TYR A 309 17.73 11.60 8.46
CA TYR A 309 18.72 10.53 8.45
C TYR A 309 18.08 9.18 8.82
N GLN A 310 17.25 9.13 9.87
CA GLN A 310 16.54 7.91 10.25
C GLN A 310 15.60 7.43 9.14
N TYR A 311 14.84 8.33 8.52
CA TYR A 311 13.95 8.01 7.41
C TYR A 311 14.71 7.40 6.24
N ASN A 312 15.82 8.05 5.85
CA ASN A 312 16.69 7.55 4.79
C ASN A 312 17.29 6.18 5.15
N SER A 313 17.68 5.95 6.41
CA SER A 313 18.18 4.66 6.86
C SER A 313 17.13 3.55 6.70
N MET A 314 15.88 3.81 7.10
CA MET A 314 14.76 2.86 6.94
C MET A 314 14.45 2.55 5.47
N LEU A 315 14.49 3.57 4.61
CA LEU A 315 14.31 3.41 3.16
C LEU A 315 15.47 2.64 2.52
N VAL A 316 16.71 2.90 2.94
CA VAL A 316 17.90 2.17 2.50
C VAL A 316 17.80 0.71 2.88
N GLN A 317 17.40 0.38 4.12
CA GLN A 317 17.17 -1.00 4.54
C GLN A 317 16.09 -1.67 3.69
N LEU A 318 14.96 -1.00 3.45
CA LEU A 318 13.88 -1.54 2.63
C LEU A 318 14.35 -1.85 1.19
N ALA A 319 15.04 -0.91 0.53
CA ALA A 319 15.56 -1.14 -0.81
C ALA A 319 16.64 -2.24 -0.83
N ASN A 320 17.56 -2.22 0.14
CA ASN A 320 18.71 -3.10 0.17
C ASN A 320 18.36 -4.55 0.56
N GLU A 321 17.59 -4.74 1.63
CA GLU A 321 17.29 -6.06 2.20
C GLU A 321 16.08 -6.70 1.51
N VAL A 322 15.03 -5.93 1.24
CA VAL A 322 13.81 -6.50 0.67
C VAL A 322 13.89 -6.55 -0.85
N ILE A 323 14.24 -5.46 -1.53
CA ILE A 323 14.19 -5.44 -2.99
C ILE A 323 15.44 -6.07 -3.61
N LEU A 324 16.62 -5.50 -3.33
CA LEU A 324 17.87 -5.87 -4.00
C LEU A 324 18.42 -7.23 -3.55
N GLN A 325 18.29 -7.59 -2.28
CA GLN A 325 18.76 -8.88 -1.76
C GLN A 325 17.80 -10.03 -1.96
N HIS A 326 16.50 -9.75 -1.92
CA HIS A 326 15.50 -10.79 -1.80
C HIS A 326 14.55 -10.83 -2.99
N SER A 327 13.85 -9.73 -3.27
CA SER A 327 12.77 -9.71 -4.27
C SER A 327 13.28 -9.96 -5.68
N ILE A 328 14.30 -9.21 -6.13
CA ILE A 328 14.85 -9.35 -7.48
C ILE A 328 15.53 -10.73 -7.66
N PRO A 329 16.45 -11.16 -6.77
CA PRO A 329 17.13 -12.44 -6.96
C PRO A 329 16.20 -13.66 -6.88
N ARG A 330 15.12 -13.62 -6.08
CA ARG A 330 14.16 -14.75 -6.00
C ARG A 330 13.17 -14.82 -7.15
N CYS A 331 13.01 -13.75 -7.92
CA CYS A 331 12.23 -13.76 -9.16
C CYS A 331 13.08 -14.24 -10.37
N GLU A 332 14.11 -15.07 -10.11
CA GLU A 332 15.09 -15.54 -11.09
C GLU A 332 14.45 -16.24 -12.30
N GLY A 333 15.09 -16.10 -13.46
CA GLY A 333 14.65 -16.71 -14.71
C GLY A 333 13.43 -16.04 -15.35
N PHE A 334 13.09 -14.81 -14.94
CA PHE A 334 12.03 -13.96 -15.52
C PHE A 334 10.62 -14.59 -15.57
N LYS A 335 10.44 -15.75 -14.96
CA LYS A 335 9.19 -16.51 -14.91
C LYS A 335 8.03 -15.68 -14.34
N TYR A 336 8.36 -14.72 -13.48
CA TYR A 336 7.40 -13.84 -12.81
C TYR A 336 7.60 -12.38 -13.24
N GLU A 337 7.49 -12.13 -14.55
CA GLU A 337 7.70 -10.83 -15.17
C GLU A 337 7.01 -9.66 -14.43
N LYS A 338 5.71 -9.82 -14.10
CA LYS A 338 4.93 -8.79 -13.39
C LYS A 338 5.50 -8.45 -12.01
N LEU A 339 5.99 -9.44 -11.26
CA LEU A 339 6.60 -9.22 -9.94
C LEU A 339 7.90 -8.45 -10.08
N LEU A 340 8.70 -8.78 -11.07
CA LEU A 340 9.99 -8.13 -11.31
C LEU A 340 9.80 -6.67 -11.73
N LEU A 341 8.85 -6.41 -12.65
CA LEU A 341 8.47 -5.05 -13.03
C LEU A 341 7.98 -4.25 -11.81
N PHE A 342 7.16 -4.86 -10.96
CA PHE A 342 6.71 -4.23 -9.72
C PHE A 342 7.89 -3.90 -8.79
N ALA A 343 8.81 -4.84 -8.56
CA ALA A 343 9.98 -4.64 -7.71
C ALA A 343 10.88 -3.50 -8.21
N ILE A 344 11.12 -3.42 -9.52
CA ILE A 344 11.88 -2.32 -10.14
C ILE A 344 11.15 -0.99 -9.95
N ASN A 345 9.83 -0.94 -10.15
CA ASN A 345 9.03 0.28 -9.93
C ASN A 345 9.08 0.75 -8.47
N GLN A 346 9.03 -0.17 -7.50
CA GLN A 346 9.20 0.18 -6.09
C GLN A 346 10.61 0.67 -5.79
N LEU A 347 11.64 0.05 -6.39
CA LEU A 347 13.01 0.53 -6.25
C LEU A 347 13.15 1.97 -6.77
N ILE A 348 12.61 2.28 -7.94
CA ILE A 348 12.59 3.65 -8.49
C ILE A 348 11.92 4.62 -7.51
N THR A 349 10.75 4.24 -6.98
CA THR A 349 10.02 5.07 -6.01
C THR A 349 10.86 5.35 -4.77
N ILE A 350 11.50 4.33 -4.19
CA ILE A 350 12.35 4.51 -3.01
C ILE A 350 13.58 5.37 -3.33
N LEU A 351 14.21 5.17 -4.48
CA LEU A 351 15.37 5.98 -4.87
C LEU A 351 15.01 7.45 -5.06
N ARG A 352 13.84 7.76 -5.62
CA ARG A 352 13.33 9.13 -5.72
C ARG A 352 13.06 9.75 -4.36
N LEU A 353 12.60 8.97 -3.38
CA LEU A 353 12.43 9.44 -2.00
C LEU A 353 13.77 9.68 -1.29
N LEU A 354 14.78 8.86 -1.57
CA LEU A 354 16.13 8.99 -1.00
C LEU A 354 16.93 10.14 -1.63
N ASP A 355 16.67 10.46 -2.90
CA ASP A 355 17.40 11.47 -3.68
C ASP A 355 18.92 11.22 -3.59
N ALA A 356 19.73 12.21 -3.17
CA ALA A 356 21.19 12.05 -3.03
C ALA A 356 21.61 10.94 -2.03
N ALA A 357 20.74 10.52 -1.10
CA ALA A 357 21.05 9.42 -0.18
C ALA A 357 21.04 8.04 -0.86
N SER A 358 20.48 7.94 -2.07
CA SER A 358 20.50 6.72 -2.89
C SER A 358 21.91 6.22 -3.20
N LEU A 359 22.92 7.10 -3.13
CA LEU A 359 24.33 6.79 -3.31
C LEU A 359 24.84 5.65 -2.41
N ILE A 360 24.26 5.48 -1.21
CA ILE A 360 24.66 4.45 -0.26
C ILE A 360 24.49 3.05 -0.84
N ILE A 361 23.45 2.85 -1.68
CA ILE A 361 23.10 1.54 -2.25
C ILE A 361 23.44 1.41 -3.73
N PHE A 362 24.07 2.43 -4.32
CA PHE A 362 24.28 2.51 -5.76
C PHE A 362 25.11 1.36 -6.33
N GLN A 363 26.26 1.06 -5.71
CA GLN A 363 27.12 -0.03 -6.14
C GLN A 363 26.36 -1.38 -6.15
N ARG A 364 25.51 -1.60 -5.14
CA ARG A 364 24.70 -2.81 -5.06
C ARG A 364 23.61 -2.86 -6.13
N ILE A 365 23.00 -1.73 -6.45
CA ILE A 365 22.02 -1.64 -7.55
C ILE A 365 22.66 -2.11 -8.85
N ILE A 366 23.83 -1.55 -9.20
CA ILE A 366 24.52 -1.94 -10.44
C ILE A 366 24.86 -3.42 -10.41
N TYR A 367 25.40 -3.91 -9.29
CA TYR A 367 25.76 -5.32 -9.15
C TYR A 367 24.55 -6.25 -9.30
N VAL A 368 23.45 -6.01 -8.58
CA VAL A 368 22.26 -6.87 -8.63
C VAL A 368 21.62 -6.83 -10.01
N ILE A 369 21.39 -5.64 -10.59
CA ILE A 369 20.79 -5.52 -11.92
C ILE A 369 21.70 -6.15 -12.99
N GLY A 370 23.01 -5.91 -12.92
CA GLY A 370 23.97 -6.50 -13.84
C GLY A 370 24.03 -8.02 -13.74
N GLU A 371 24.23 -8.55 -12.54
CA GLU A 371 24.46 -9.97 -12.29
C GLU A 371 23.19 -10.81 -12.40
N THR A 372 22.09 -10.37 -11.79
CA THR A 372 20.86 -11.17 -11.71
C THR A 372 19.93 -10.97 -12.89
N MET A 373 20.01 -9.83 -13.59
CA MET A 373 19.10 -9.54 -14.70
C MET A 373 19.81 -9.48 -16.04
N VAL A 374 20.78 -8.58 -16.21
CA VAL A 374 21.40 -8.37 -17.53
C VAL A 374 22.27 -9.56 -17.96
N LYS A 375 22.95 -10.24 -17.02
CA LYS A 375 23.73 -11.43 -17.34
C LYS A 375 22.89 -12.68 -17.59
N ASP A 376 21.64 -12.73 -17.13
CA ASP A 376 20.76 -13.89 -17.33
C ASP A 376 20.58 -14.20 -18.84
N PRO A 377 20.82 -15.45 -19.30
CA PRO A 377 20.73 -15.83 -20.70
C PRO A 377 19.37 -15.57 -21.36
N PHE A 378 18.30 -15.47 -20.58
CA PHE A 378 16.93 -15.30 -21.07
C PHE A 378 16.43 -13.84 -21.03
N PHE A 379 17.29 -12.89 -20.65
CA PHE A 379 16.94 -11.47 -20.48
C PHE A 379 16.14 -10.87 -21.64
N THR A 380 16.54 -11.16 -22.88
CA THR A 380 15.93 -10.58 -24.09
C THR A 380 14.67 -11.29 -24.57
N LEU A 381 14.27 -12.39 -23.92
CA LEU A 381 12.97 -13.00 -24.15
C LEU A 381 11.83 -12.13 -23.61
N PHE A 382 12.12 -11.24 -22.65
CA PHE A 382 11.14 -10.43 -21.95
C PHE A 382 11.31 -8.95 -22.29
N ASP A 383 10.73 -8.54 -23.41
CA ASP A 383 10.88 -7.20 -23.97
C ASP A 383 10.50 -6.07 -22.97
N SER A 384 9.43 -6.27 -22.21
CA SER A 384 8.98 -5.34 -21.17
C SER A 384 10.03 -5.10 -20.08
N ILE A 385 10.79 -6.12 -19.70
CA ILE A 385 11.84 -6.04 -18.67
C ILE A 385 13.06 -5.35 -19.24
N VAL A 386 13.46 -5.67 -20.48
CA VAL A 386 14.55 -4.99 -21.17
C VAL A 386 14.28 -3.48 -21.20
N ASP A 387 13.09 -3.10 -21.66
CA ASP A 387 12.69 -1.69 -21.75
C ASP A 387 12.65 -1.04 -20.36
N LYS A 388 12.15 -1.76 -19.34
CA LYS A 388 12.12 -1.26 -17.96
C LYS A 388 13.50 -1.06 -17.36
N ILE A 389 14.47 -1.93 -17.67
CA ILE A 389 15.85 -1.78 -17.20
C ILE A 389 16.54 -0.60 -17.90
N ILE A 390 16.30 -0.39 -19.20
CA ILE A 390 16.81 0.79 -19.92
C ILE A 390 16.23 2.07 -19.29
N GLU A 391 14.92 2.10 -19.01
CA GLU A 391 14.27 3.21 -18.30
C GLU A 391 14.86 3.43 -16.90
N PHE A 392 15.06 2.34 -16.14
CA PHE A 392 15.67 2.39 -14.81
C PHE A 392 17.08 3.01 -14.84
N ILE A 393 17.93 2.56 -15.76
CA ILE A 393 19.29 3.09 -15.95
C ILE A 393 19.23 4.58 -16.33
N LYS A 394 18.26 4.98 -17.16
CA LYS A 394 18.05 6.38 -17.53
C LYS A 394 17.71 7.24 -16.32
N ILE A 395 16.73 6.82 -15.51
CA ILE A 395 16.34 7.53 -14.28
C ILE A 395 17.55 7.65 -13.35
N LEU A 396 18.30 6.56 -13.20
CA LEU A 396 19.49 6.52 -12.36
C LEU A 396 20.58 7.49 -12.83
N ILE A 397 20.91 7.50 -14.13
CA ILE A 397 21.96 8.37 -14.69
C ILE A 397 21.52 9.82 -14.74
N VAL A 398 20.27 10.11 -15.12
CA VAL A 398 19.79 11.48 -15.38
C VAL A 398 19.31 12.14 -14.10
N GLU A 399 18.41 11.49 -13.35
CA GLU A 399 17.65 12.12 -12.26
C GLU A 399 18.36 11.99 -10.91
N LEU A 400 18.92 10.82 -10.59
CA LEU A 400 19.23 10.47 -9.19
C LEU A 400 20.68 10.65 -8.78
N ILE A 401 21.63 10.36 -9.69
CA ILE A 401 23.05 10.27 -9.31
C ILE A 401 23.81 11.54 -9.70
N PRO A 402 24.53 12.17 -8.74
CA PRO A 402 25.39 13.30 -9.02
C PRO A 402 26.59 12.89 -9.89
N LYS A 403 27.12 13.89 -10.60
CA LYS A 403 28.14 13.73 -11.64
C LYS A 403 29.37 12.94 -11.17
N GLU A 404 29.84 13.23 -9.97
CA GLU A 404 31.07 12.68 -9.38
C GLU A 404 30.98 11.15 -9.22
N ARG A 405 29.77 10.64 -8.96
CA ARG A 405 29.55 9.21 -8.76
C ARG A 405 29.37 8.46 -10.07
N ILE A 406 28.79 9.10 -11.07
CA ILE A 406 28.78 8.56 -12.44
C ILE A 406 30.20 8.45 -12.98
N GLU A 407 31.07 9.42 -12.69
CA GLU A 407 32.48 9.35 -13.06
C GLU A 407 33.23 8.21 -12.36
N ALA A 408 32.97 8.00 -11.07
CA ALA A 408 33.58 6.92 -10.28
C ALA A 408 33.17 5.51 -10.74
N HIS A 409 31.90 5.35 -11.17
CA HIS A 409 31.34 4.06 -11.61
C HIS A 409 31.17 3.98 -13.14
N ARG A 410 31.88 4.82 -13.89
CA ARG A 410 31.73 4.95 -15.35
C ARG A 410 31.87 3.63 -16.10
N TYR A 411 32.76 2.74 -15.64
CA TYR A 411 32.97 1.43 -16.27
C TYR A 411 31.85 0.45 -15.97
N ASP A 412 31.33 0.43 -14.74
CA ASP A 412 30.23 -0.46 -14.35
C ASP A 412 28.95 -0.09 -15.13
N ILE A 413 28.64 1.21 -15.20
CA ILE A 413 27.48 1.73 -15.94
C ILE A 413 27.64 1.47 -17.43
N MET A 414 28.81 1.76 -18.01
CA MET A 414 29.06 1.54 -19.44
C MET A 414 29.02 0.05 -19.79
N GLY A 415 29.62 -0.80 -18.96
CA GLY A 415 29.57 -2.25 -19.12
C GLY A 415 28.13 -2.76 -19.14
N LEU A 416 27.26 -2.24 -18.27
CA LEU A 416 25.85 -2.57 -18.26
C LEU A 416 25.14 -2.20 -19.57
N ILE A 417 25.34 -0.96 -20.06
CA ILE A 417 24.76 -0.48 -21.33
C ILE A 417 25.24 -1.34 -22.51
N ILE A 418 26.53 -1.66 -22.55
CA ILE A 418 27.13 -2.45 -23.63
C ILE A 418 26.61 -3.89 -23.60
N MET A 419 26.55 -4.53 -22.42
CA MET A 419 26.01 -5.88 -22.31
C MET A 419 24.56 -5.96 -22.79
N ILE A 420 23.71 -4.99 -22.41
CA ILE A 420 22.32 -4.91 -22.90
C ILE A 420 22.32 -4.79 -24.42
N THR A 421 23.16 -3.92 -24.97
CA THR A 421 23.25 -3.68 -26.43
C THR A 421 23.69 -4.95 -27.17
N ILE A 422 24.75 -5.60 -26.71
CA ILE A 422 25.28 -6.83 -27.33
C ILE A 422 24.21 -7.90 -27.35
N LYS A 423 23.58 -8.20 -26.20
CA LYS A 423 22.52 -9.20 -26.13
C LYS A 423 21.37 -8.90 -27.08
N CYS A 424 20.86 -7.67 -27.04
CA CYS A 424 19.77 -7.27 -27.92
C CYS A 424 20.14 -7.40 -29.41
N GLU A 425 21.37 -7.06 -29.81
CA GLU A 425 21.81 -7.19 -31.20
C GLU A 425 21.95 -8.67 -31.59
N THR A 426 22.63 -9.48 -30.77
CA THR A 426 22.89 -10.90 -31.07
C THR A 426 21.61 -11.72 -31.21
N GLU A 427 20.55 -11.33 -30.50
CA GLU A 427 19.26 -12.02 -30.49
C GLU A 427 18.20 -11.32 -31.37
N GLY A 428 18.61 -10.31 -32.15
CA GLY A 428 17.73 -9.62 -33.10
C GLY A 428 16.64 -8.75 -32.46
N LYS A 429 16.82 -8.38 -31.19
CA LYS A 429 15.90 -7.57 -30.37
C LYS A 429 16.28 -6.09 -30.30
N LEU A 430 17.37 -5.68 -30.95
CA LEU A 430 17.81 -4.28 -31.00
C LEU A 430 17.04 -3.48 -32.06
N GLY A 431 15.83 -3.04 -31.70
CA GLY A 431 15.06 -2.09 -32.50
C GLY A 431 15.67 -0.69 -32.51
N LYS A 432 15.24 0.16 -33.46
CA LYS A 432 15.69 1.56 -33.58
C LYS A 432 15.43 2.37 -32.31
N ASP A 433 14.29 2.15 -31.66
CA ASP A 433 13.92 2.88 -30.45
C ASP A 433 14.82 2.53 -29.26
N ARG A 434 15.12 1.24 -29.06
CA ARG A 434 16.06 0.78 -28.03
C ARG A 434 17.46 1.30 -28.28
N LEU A 435 17.93 1.20 -29.53
CA LEU A 435 19.23 1.72 -29.91
C LEU A 435 19.32 3.23 -29.64
N LYS A 436 18.29 4.00 -30.01
CA LYS A 436 18.21 5.44 -29.71
C LYS A 436 18.26 5.71 -28.21
N CYS A 437 17.49 4.98 -27.40
CA CYS A 437 17.53 5.12 -25.94
C CYS A 437 18.91 4.81 -25.36
N LEU A 438 19.58 3.75 -25.83
CA LEU A 438 20.93 3.39 -25.39
C LEU A 438 21.98 4.44 -25.81
N HIS A 439 21.85 5.03 -27.00
CA HIS A 439 22.68 6.18 -27.41
C HIS A 439 22.43 7.41 -26.54
N ASP A 440 21.17 7.72 -26.25
CA ASP A 440 20.82 8.83 -25.38
C ASP A 440 21.45 8.64 -24.00
N LEU A 441 21.47 7.41 -23.46
CA LEU A 441 22.15 7.11 -22.19
C LEU A 441 23.65 7.42 -22.24
N ILE A 442 24.33 7.01 -23.31
CA ILE A 442 25.76 7.30 -23.50
C ILE A 442 26.01 8.81 -23.57
N ARG A 443 25.18 9.52 -24.34
CA ARG A 443 25.26 10.98 -24.45
C ARG A 443 25.06 11.66 -23.08
N GLN A 444 24.13 11.16 -22.26
CA GLN A 444 23.93 11.68 -20.91
C GLN A 444 25.14 11.44 -20.00
N MET A 445 25.86 10.33 -20.17
CA MET A 445 27.14 10.11 -19.48
C MET A 445 28.22 11.10 -19.94
N GLU A 446 28.31 11.40 -21.24
CA GLU A 446 29.24 12.40 -21.77
C GLU A 446 28.95 13.80 -21.23
N VAL A 447 27.68 14.20 -21.14
CA VAL A 447 27.25 15.46 -20.53
C VAL A 447 27.70 15.54 -19.07
N LYS A 448 27.66 14.42 -18.35
CA LYS A 448 28.20 14.30 -16.99
C LYS A 448 29.72 14.09 -16.95
N SER A 449 30.43 14.49 -18.01
CA SER A 449 31.89 14.50 -18.17
C SER A 449 32.58 13.15 -18.08
N VAL A 450 31.88 12.07 -18.40
CA VAL A 450 32.54 10.79 -18.66
C VAL A 450 33.22 10.86 -20.03
N ASN A 451 34.54 10.65 -20.09
CA ASN A 451 35.26 10.54 -21.36
C ASN A 451 34.97 9.19 -22.03
N VAL A 452 33.84 9.12 -22.71
CA VAL A 452 33.37 7.91 -23.38
C VAL A 452 34.32 7.44 -24.49
N SER A 453 35.00 8.37 -25.17
CA SER A 453 35.99 8.04 -26.21
C SER A 453 37.13 7.17 -25.67
N GLN A 454 37.65 7.48 -24.48
CA GLN A 454 38.68 6.65 -23.84
C GLN A 454 38.17 5.25 -23.46
N ILE A 455 36.91 5.16 -23.01
CA ILE A 455 36.28 3.89 -22.65
C ILE A 455 36.05 3.04 -23.91
N LYS A 456 35.58 3.66 -24.99
CA LYS A 456 35.41 3.03 -26.30
C LYS A 456 36.72 2.43 -26.81
N ASP A 457 37.81 3.20 -26.77
CA ASP A 457 39.11 2.74 -27.26
C ASP A 457 39.69 1.60 -26.42
N TYR A 458 39.44 1.61 -25.10
CA TYR A 458 39.79 0.51 -24.20
C TYR A 458 39.01 -0.76 -24.54
N LEU A 459 37.68 -0.67 -24.67
CA LEU A 459 36.81 -1.81 -24.93
C LEU A 459 36.98 -2.40 -26.34
N ILE A 460 37.18 -1.56 -27.36
CA ILE A 460 37.45 -2.06 -28.72
C ILE A 460 38.76 -2.84 -28.76
N LYS A 461 39.77 -2.51 -27.96
CA LYS A 461 41.06 -3.22 -27.98
C LYS A 461 40.96 -4.65 -27.43
N GLU A 462 40.07 -4.90 -26.48
CA GLU A 462 39.98 -6.18 -25.76
C GLU A 462 38.90 -7.15 -26.29
N ASP A 463 37.91 -6.67 -27.06
CA ASP A 463 36.67 -7.44 -27.30
C ASP A 463 36.51 -8.02 -28.74
N TYR A 464 35.78 -9.14 -28.85
CA TYR A 464 35.36 -9.78 -30.11
C TYR A 464 34.12 -9.10 -30.74
N HIS A 465 33.38 -8.27 -29.99
CA HIS A 465 32.16 -7.58 -30.44
C HIS A 465 32.38 -6.14 -30.97
N LYS A 466 33.55 -5.88 -31.58
CA LYS A 466 33.97 -4.54 -32.06
C LYS A 466 32.92 -3.82 -32.88
N ASP A 467 32.25 -4.51 -33.80
CA ASP A 467 31.27 -3.87 -34.70
C ASP A 467 30.02 -3.38 -33.97
N ILE A 468 29.58 -4.10 -32.93
CA ILE A 468 28.42 -3.71 -32.09
C ILE A 468 28.79 -2.50 -31.23
N ILE A 469 29.97 -2.53 -30.62
CA ILE A 469 30.51 -1.42 -29.84
C ILE A 469 30.64 -0.18 -30.75
N ILE A 470 31.16 -0.35 -31.97
CA ILE A 470 31.26 0.72 -32.96
C ILE A 470 29.87 1.27 -33.32
N LYS A 471 28.87 0.40 -33.55
CA LYS A 471 27.47 0.79 -33.86
C LYS A 471 26.89 1.65 -32.74
N LEU A 472 27.07 1.23 -31.47
CA LEU A 472 26.65 1.94 -30.27
C LEU A 472 27.37 3.28 -30.04
N PHE A 473 28.53 3.52 -30.67
CA PHE A 473 29.24 4.79 -30.59
C PHE A 473 29.24 5.61 -31.90
N ARG A 474 28.51 5.19 -32.94
CA ARG A 474 28.53 5.83 -34.28
C ARG A 474 27.21 6.48 -34.71
N TYR A 475 26.16 6.48 -33.89
CA TYR A 475 24.89 7.11 -34.25
C TYR A 475 25.01 8.63 -34.22
N LYS A 476 25.59 9.17 -35.29
CA LYS A 476 25.45 10.56 -35.73
C LYS A 476 24.31 10.56 -36.73
N ASP A 477 23.17 11.08 -36.29
CA ASP A 477 22.10 11.65 -37.11
C ASP A 477 21.63 10.83 -38.33
N ILE A 478 20.60 10.00 -38.11
CA ILE A 478 19.49 9.87 -39.07
C ILE A 478 18.27 10.51 -38.43
#